data_AF-A0A4S8ZSX9-F1
#
_entry.id   AF-A0A4S8ZSX9-F1
#
_cell.length_a   1.000
_cell.length_b   1.000
_cell.length_c   1.000
_cell.angle_alpha   90.00
_cell.angle_beta   90.00
_cell.angle_gamma   90.00
#
_symmetry.space_group_name_H-M   'P 1'
#
loop_
_entity.id
_entity.type
_entity.pdbx_description
1 polymer ?
#
loop_
_entity_poly.entity_id
_entity_poly.type
_entity_poly.pdbx_seq_one_letter_code
_entity_poly.pdbx_strand_id
1 'polypeptide(L)'
;MNVSGTLSFFRLFRDPSLCLPHHTVSTFNHLPIPLSRAFNKADGEKKVDIRAVVLDKDNCFAVPKENEVYKPYTERFEELRKAYPGSRLLIVSNSAGTLSDPTGAEADLLEKNTGVKVLRHNTK
;
A
#
# COMPACT_ATOMS: atom_id res chain seq x y z
N MET A 1 22.92 -31.17 6.40
CA MET A 1 21.79 -30.51 7.09
C MET A 1 21.82 -29.03 6.72
N ASN A 2 20.74 -28.46 6.20
CA ASN A 2 20.71 -27.05 5.81
C ASN A 2 20.50 -26.18 7.06
N VAL A 3 21.58 -25.95 7.82
CA VAL A 3 21.58 -25.20 9.09
C VAL A 3 21.00 -23.80 8.91
N SER A 4 21.25 -23.17 7.74
CA SER A 4 20.68 -21.87 7.38
C SER A 4 19.16 -21.89 7.25
N GLY A 5 18.61 -22.98 6.70
CA GLY A 5 17.16 -23.20 6.62
C GLY A 5 16.53 -23.41 8.00
N THR A 6 17.15 -24.25 8.85
CA THR A 6 16.65 -24.50 10.22
C THR A 6 16.68 -23.24 11.07
N LEU A 7 17.72 -22.42 10.97
CA LEU A 7 17.82 -21.14 11.70
C LEU A 7 16.81 -20.09 11.21
N SER A 8 16.49 -20.12 9.90
CA SER A 8 15.48 -19.22 9.32
C SER A 8 14.06 -19.58 9.75
N PHE A 9 13.76 -20.87 9.94
CA PHE A 9 12.48 -21.33 10.49
C PHE A 9 12.21 -20.72 11.87
N PHE A 10 13.22 -20.66 12.75
CA PHE A 10 13.03 -20.07 14.08
C PHE A 10 12.75 -18.55 14.03
N ARG A 11 13.11 -17.85 12.94
CA ARG A 11 12.75 -16.43 12.77
C ARG A 11 11.24 -16.23 12.64
N LEU A 12 10.49 -17.25 12.17
CA LEU A 12 9.03 -17.18 12.03
C LEU A 12 8.31 -17.03 13.37
N PHE A 13 8.86 -17.56 14.46
CA PHE A 13 8.29 -17.36 15.80
C PHE A 13 8.41 -15.89 16.26
N ARG A 14 9.43 -15.17 15.78
CA ARG A 14 9.66 -13.76 16.13
C ARG A 14 9.00 -12.81 15.13
N ASP A 15 8.93 -13.20 13.87
CA ASP A 15 8.37 -12.42 12.77
C ASP A 15 7.47 -13.29 11.88
N PRO A 16 6.20 -13.48 12.28
CA PRO A 16 5.23 -14.26 11.51
C PRO A 16 4.92 -13.66 10.13
N SER A 17 5.23 -12.38 9.92
CA SER A 17 4.96 -11.68 8.65
C SER A 17 5.80 -12.23 7.50
N LEU A 18 6.92 -12.90 7.80
CA LEU A 18 7.76 -13.59 6.81
C LEU A 18 7.04 -14.75 6.10
N CYS A 19 5.93 -15.25 6.66
CA CYS A 19 5.06 -16.23 6.02
C CYS A 19 4.05 -15.60 5.03
N LEU A 20 3.93 -14.27 5.01
CA LEU A 20 3.02 -13.58 4.12
C LEU A 20 3.71 -13.27 2.78
N PRO A 21 3.03 -13.50 1.64
CA PRO A 21 3.52 -13.08 0.35
C PRO A 21 3.77 -11.56 0.34
N HIS A 22 5.01 -11.17 0.05
CA HIS A 22 5.42 -9.78 -0.05
C HIS A 22 6.21 -9.54 -1.33
N HIS A 23 6.22 -8.30 -1.79
CA HIS A 23 6.98 -7.87 -2.96
C HIS A 23 7.54 -6.47 -2.69
N THR A 24 8.81 -6.27 -3.01
CA THR A 24 9.51 -5.00 -2.79
C THR A 24 9.91 -4.42 -4.14
N VAL A 25 9.62 -3.14 -4.32
CA VAL A 25 10.01 -2.36 -5.50
C VAL A 25 10.84 -1.16 -5.05
N SER A 26 11.71 -0.66 -5.93
CA SER A 26 12.64 0.43 -5.60
C SER A 26 11.92 1.76 -5.39
N THR A 27 10.87 2.03 -6.16
CA THR A 27 10.07 3.26 -6.05
C THR A 27 8.62 2.97 -6.39
N PHE A 28 7.72 3.90 -6.05
CA PHE A 28 6.30 3.80 -6.39
C PHE A 28 6.06 3.58 -7.89
N ASN A 29 6.89 4.16 -8.75
CA ASN A 29 6.82 3.99 -10.21
C ASN A 29 7.06 2.55 -10.69
N HIS A 30 7.61 1.68 -9.85
CA HIS A 30 7.88 0.28 -10.20
C HIS A 30 6.78 -0.70 -9.74
N LEU A 31 5.71 -0.23 -9.09
CA LEU A 31 4.62 -1.09 -8.61
C LEU A 31 4.02 -1.98 -9.72
N PRO A 32 4.06 -3.30 -9.68
CA PRO A 32 3.54 -4.11 -10.80
C PRO A 32 2.01 -4.02 -10.89
N ILE A 33 1.43 -3.11 -11.69
CA ILE A 33 -0.03 -2.87 -11.71
C ILE A 33 -0.70 -3.76 -12.77
N PRO A 34 -1.80 -4.48 -12.43
CA PRO A 34 -2.38 -4.63 -11.09
C PRO A 34 -1.47 -5.47 -10.17
N LEU A 35 -1.37 -5.10 -8.88
CA LEU A 35 -0.42 -5.65 -7.89
C LEU A 35 -0.36 -7.19 -7.83
N SER A 36 -1.42 -7.88 -8.24
CA SER A 36 -1.42 -9.34 -8.46
C SER A 36 -0.28 -9.85 -9.35
N ARG A 37 0.27 -9.03 -10.25
CA ARG A 37 1.40 -9.35 -11.13
C ARG A 37 2.72 -9.55 -10.36
N ALA A 38 2.83 -9.04 -9.14
CA ALA A 38 3.98 -9.28 -8.27
C ALA A 38 4.12 -10.76 -7.88
N PHE A 39 3.00 -11.49 -7.89
CA PHE A 39 2.88 -12.83 -7.33
C PHE A 39 2.71 -13.85 -8.47
N ASN A 40 3.81 -14.10 -9.18
CA ASN A 40 3.93 -15.14 -10.20
C ASN A 40 3.62 -16.52 -9.61
N LYS A 41 3.11 -17.43 -10.44
CA LYS A 41 2.70 -18.78 -10.04
C LYS A 41 3.56 -19.85 -10.66
N ALA A 42 3.61 -20.99 -9.99
CA ALA A 42 3.95 -22.26 -10.62
C ALA A 42 2.77 -22.74 -11.50
N ASP A 43 3.06 -23.57 -12.50
CA ASP A 43 2.03 -24.10 -13.40
C ASP A 43 0.92 -24.82 -12.61
N GLY A 44 -0.34 -24.43 -12.86
CA GLY A 44 -1.54 -25.03 -12.25
C GLY A 44 -2.16 -24.29 -11.05
N GLU A 45 -1.53 -23.24 -10.53
CA GLU A 45 -2.07 -22.50 -9.38
C GLU A 45 -3.09 -21.40 -9.77
N LYS A 46 -4.11 -21.16 -8.92
CA LYS A 46 -5.14 -20.13 -9.12
C LYS A 46 -4.58 -18.72 -9.00
N LYS A 47 -4.87 -17.83 -9.96
CA LYS A 47 -4.45 -16.42 -9.99
C LYS A 47 -4.66 -15.70 -8.64
N VAL A 48 -3.66 -14.94 -8.19
CA VAL A 48 -3.77 -14.12 -6.97
C VAL A 48 -4.78 -13.02 -7.25
N ASP A 49 -5.81 -12.94 -6.40
CA ASP A 49 -6.85 -11.93 -6.48
C ASP A 49 -6.70 -10.95 -5.32
N ILE A 50 -6.24 -9.74 -5.63
CA ILE A 50 -6.14 -8.65 -4.67
C ILE A 50 -7.43 -7.84 -4.76
N ARG A 51 -8.28 -7.98 -3.74
CA ARG A 51 -9.61 -7.36 -3.73
C ARG A 51 -9.57 -5.88 -3.32
N ALA A 52 -8.66 -5.51 -2.43
CA ALA A 52 -8.48 -4.12 -2.00
C ALA A 52 -7.00 -3.82 -1.70
N VAL A 53 -6.65 -2.54 -1.76
CA VAL A 53 -5.31 -2.01 -1.47
C VAL A 53 -5.45 -0.90 -0.45
N VAL A 54 -4.68 -1.01 0.63
CA VAL A 54 -4.49 0.07 1.60
C VAL A 54 -3.14 0.71 1.31
N LEU A 55 -3.14 2.02 1.13
CA LEU A 55 -1.99 2.79 0.70
C LEU A 55 -1.58 3.78 1.78
N ASP A 56 -0.34 3.67 2.25
CA ASP A 56 0.26 4.67 3.14
C ASP A 56 0.49 5.99 2.39
N LYS A 57 0.51 7.13 3.09
CA LYS A 57 0.65 8.46 2.49
C LYS A 57 2.12 8.91 2.38
N ASP A 58 2.68 9.30 3.52
CA ASP A 58 3.94 10.03 3.62
C ASP A 58 5.14 9.10 3.33
N ASN A 59 6.08 9.54 2.50
CA ASN A 59 7.21 8.71 2.03
C ASN A 59 6.80 7.47 1.22
N CYS A 60 5.53 7.34 0.82
CA CYS A 60 5.05 6.28 -0.06
C CYS A 60 4.73 6.83 -1.45
N PHE A 61 3.63 7.58 -1.59
CA PHE A 61 3.27 8.25 -2.85
C PHE A 61 3.29 9.78 -2.77
N ALA A 62 3.32 10.32 -1.56
CA ALA A 62 3.38 11.76 -1.29
C ALA A 62 4.70 12.13 -0.60
N VAL A 63 5.17 13.35 -0.87
CA VAL A 63 6.24 13.98 -0.09
C VAL A 63 5.74 14.18 1.35
N PRO A 64 6.61 14.07 2.37
CA PRO A 64 6.18 14.24 3.76
C PRO A 64 5.40 15.53 4.00
N LYS A 65 4.24 15.41 4.64
CA LYS A 65 3.32 16.51 4.98
C LYS A 65 2.64 17.17 3.78
N GLU A 66 2.81 16.65 2.57
CA GLU A 66 2.04 17.08 1.41
C GLU A 66 0.76 16.24 1.27
N ASN A 67 -0.25 16.84 0.64
CA ASN A 67 -1.54 16.20 0.36
C ASN A 67 -1.77 16.02 -1.15
N GLU A 68 -0.68 15.96 -1.91
CA GLU A 68 -0.66 15.76 -3.35
C GLU A 68 0.17 14.52 -3.69
N VAL A 69 -0.16 13.87 -4.81
CA VAL A 69 0.69 12.82 -5.36
C VAL A 69 2.00 13.45 -5.80
N TYR A 70 3.12 12.87 -5.38
CA TYR A 70 4.44 13.33 -5.84
C TYR A 70 4.46 13.32 -7.37
N LYS A 71 4.74 14.48 -8.00
CA LYS A 71 4.53 14.68 -9.45
C LYS A 71 5.06 13.55 -10.36
N PRO A 72 6.26 12.99 -10.13
CA PRO A 72 6.75 11.84 -10.92
C PRO A 72 5.92 10.55 -10.80
N TYR A 73 5.03 10.44 -9.82
CA TYR A 73 4.19 9.28 -9.54
C TYR A 73 2.76 9.43 -10.06
N THR A 74 2.37 10.60 -10.61
CA THR A 74 1.00 10.89 -11.04
C THR A 74 0.46 9.84 -12.01
N GLU A 75 1.20 9.53 -13.09
CA GLU A 75 0.77 8.53 -14.07
C GLU A 75 0.56 7.16 -13.42
N ARG A 76 1.48 6.78 -12.53
CA ARG A 76 1.44 5.49 -11.86
C ARG A 76 0.31 5.37 -10.85
N PHE A 77 0.06 6.45 -10.11
CA PHE A 77 -1.04 6.53 -9.18
C PHE A 77 -2.38 6.42 -9.91
N GLU A 78 -2.51 7.06 -11.07
CA GLU A 78 -3.70 6.94 -11.91
C GLU A 78 -3.91 5.52 -12.45
N GLU A 79 -2.84 4.83 -12.88
CA GLU A 79 -2.93 3.41 -13.23
C GLU A 79 -3.42 2.56 -12.04
N LEU A 80 -2.92 2.84 -10.84
CA LEU A 80 -3.28 2.11 -9.63
C LEU A 80 -4.76 2.31 -9.31
N ARG A 81 -5.22 3.57 -9.36
CA ARG A 81 -6.61 3.95 -9.14
C ARG A 81 -7.55 3.30 -10.15
N LYS A 82 -7.15 3.22 -11.43
CA LYS A 82 -7.91 2.52 -12.48
C LYS A 82 -7.97 1.01 -12.26
N ALA A 83 -6.89 0.41 -11.76
CA ALA A 83 -6.84 -1.03 -11.47
C ALA A 83 -7.67 -1.42 -10.24
N TYR A 84 -7.88 -0.49 -9.30
CA TYR A 84 -8.64 -0.69 -8.06
C TYR A 84 -9.74 0.38 -7.91
N PRO A 85 -10.79 0.34 -8.75
CA PRO A 85 -11.82 1.37 -8.77
C PRO A 85 -12.77 1.28 -7.56
N GLY A 86 -13.50 2.38 -7.32
CA GLY A 86 -14.47 2.48 -6.22
C GLY A 86 -13.78 2.46 -4.87
N SER A 87 -14.28 1.64 -3.94
CA SER A 87 -13.73 1.51 -2.58
C SER A 87 -12.61 0.46 -2.46
N ARG A 88 -12.01 0.03 -3.59
CA ARG A 88 -10.93 -0.97 -3.61
C ARG A 88 -9.55 -0.38 -3.35
N LEU A 89 -9.42 0.94 -3.34
CA LEU A 89 -8.20 1.66 -2.96
C LEU A 89 -8.54 2.60 -1.80
N LEU A 90 -7.79 2.52 -0.72
CA LEU A 90 -7.98 3.30 0.50
C LEU A 90 -6.64 3.88 0.94
N ILE A 91 -6.59 5.18 1.25
CA ILE A 91 -5.42 5.81 1.83
C ILE A 91 -5.51 5.75 3.36
N VAL A 92 -4.39 5.42 4.01
CA VAL A 92 -4.20 5.52 5.46
C VAL A 92 -3.02 6.44 5.71
N SER A 93 -3.13 7.33 6.68
CA SER A 93 -2.09 8.28 7.05
C SER A 93 -2.04 8.45 8.56
N ASN A 94 -0.84 8.71 9.09
CA ASN A 94 -0.65 9.04 10.49
C ASN A 94 -1.00 10.50 10.82
N SER A 95 -1.29 11.32 9.79
CA SER A 95 -1.67 12.73 9.91
C SER A 95 -3.12 12.96 9.49
N ALA A 96 -3.41 12.83 8.20
CA ALA A 96 -4.73 13.06 7.63
C ALA A 96 -5.75 11.99 8.06
N GLY A 97 -6.93 12.42 8.51
CA GLY A 97 -7.98 11.51 8.98
C GLY A 97 -7.74 10.89 10.37
N THR A 98 -6.72 11.38 11.10
CA THR A 98 -6.44 10.96 12.47
C THR A 98 -6.90 12.00 13.49
N LEU A 99 -6.68 11.76 14.79
CA LEU A 99 -6.85 12.78 15.83
C LEU A 99 -5.96 14.03 15.62
N SER A 100 -4.92 13.94 14.78
CA SER A 100 -4.09 15.10 14.39
C SER A 100 -4.79 16.03 13.40
N ASP A 101 -5.86 15.55 12.75
CA ASP A 101 -6.69 16.26 11.78
C ASP A 101 -8.13 16.36 12.34
N PRO A 102 -8.35 17.16 13.41
CA PRO A 102 -9.61 17.14 14.16
C PRO A 102 -10.82 17.60 13.34
N THR A 103 -10.59 18.44 12.32
CA THR A 103 -11.64 18.88 11.41
C THR A 103 -11.82 17.93 10.21
N GLY A 104 -10.86 17.03 9.97
CA GLY A 104 -10.83 16.20 8.78
C GLY A 104 -10.44 16.93 7.50
N ALA A 105 -9.87 18.14 7.61
CA ALA A 105 -9.62 19.00 6.47
C ALA A 105 -8.44 18.50 5.61
N GLU A 106 -7.43 17.89 6.25
CA GLU A 106 -6.34 17.26 5.51
C GLU A 106 -6.83 16.02 4.76
N ALA A 107 -7.69 15.21 5.40
CA ALA A 107 -8.33 14.08 4.74
C ALA A 107 -9.18 14.55 3.55
N ASP A 108 -10.03 15.56 3.72
CA ASP A 108 -10.87 16.09 2.63
C ASP A 108 -10.05 16.62 1.46
N LEU A 109 -8.97 17.34 1.75
CA LEU A 109 -8.05 17.84 0.72
C LEU A 109 -7.35 16.70 -0.02
N LEU A 110 -6.88 15.70 0.71
CA LEU A 110 -6.22 14.53 0.13
C LEU A 110 -7.18 13.70 -0.73
N GLU A 111 -8.42 13.50 -0.28
CA GLU A 111 -9.47 12.86 -1.08
C GLU A 111 -9.76 13.63 -2.36
N LYS A 112 -9.84 14.96 -2.27
CA LYS A 112 -10.07 15.84 -3.43
C LYS A 112 -8.92 15.77 -4.44
N ASN A 113 -7.67 15.77 -3.95
CA ASN A 113 -6.48 15.79 -4.80
C ASN A 113 -6.18 14.42 -5.45
N THR A 114 -6.54 13.32 -4.79
CA THR A 114 -6.23 11.96 -5.27
C THR A 114 -7.43 11.23 -5.89
N GLY A 115 -8.65 11.66 -5.57
CA GLY A 115 -9.88 10.93 -5.90
C GLY A 115 -10.01 9.58 -5.18
N VAL A 116 -9.26 9.36 -4.10
CA VAL A 116 -9.22 8.11 -3.32
C VAL A 116 -9.67 8.42 -1.89
N LYS A 117 -10.44 7.51 -1.28
CA LYS A 117 -10.92 7.68 0.09
C LYS A 117 -9.80 7.58 1.12
N VAL A 118 -9.89 8.40 2.16
CA VAL A 118 -8.96 8.40 3.30
C VAL A 118 -9.67 7.77 4.50
N LEU A 119 -9.01 6.81 5.15
CA LEU A 119 -9.51 6.22 6.38
C LEU A 119 -9.54 7.27 7.48
N ARG A 120 -10.70 7.43 8.14
CA ARG A 120 -10.84 8.26 9.32
C ARG A 120 -10.84 7.38 10.57
N HIS A 121 -9.89 7.60 11.48
CA HIS A 121 -9.72 6.76 12.65
C HIS A 121 -9.10 7.50 13.84
N ASN A 122 -9.38 7.01 15.05
CA ASN A 122 -8.92 7.63 16.30
C ASN A 122 -7.63 6.99 16.85
N THR A 123 -7.12 5.97 16.20
CA THR A 123 -5.90 5.25 16.59
C THR A 123 -4.70 5.82 15.83
N LYS A 124 -3.52 5.88 16.44
CA LYS A 124 -2.26 6.13 15.71
C LYS A 124 -1.48 4.85 15.60
#